data_AF-A0A2E2CTL9-F1
#
_entry.id   AF-A0A2E2CTL9-F1
#
_cell.length_a   1.000
_cell.length_b   1.000
_cell.length_c   1.000
_cell.angle_alpha   90.00
_cell.angle_beta   90.00
_cell.angle_gamma   90.00
#
_symmetry.space_group_name_H-M   'P 1'
#
loop_
_entity.id
_entity.type
_entity.pdbx_description
1 polymer ?
#
loop_
_entity_poly.entity_id
_entity_poly.type
_entity_poly.pdbx_seq_one_letter_code
_entity_poly.pdbx_strand_id
1 'polypeptide(L)'
;MKASPGSQPVPASIEAKDVVSFLRDNPGFLNEHPDLMSELDPPTRSVGKGVSDFQNAMIRRLRDRIEETTDVARELIDTSRENLNSQARVHECVLRLLAANSFEQLINLIQTDVAVVLDMDVVALAVESENAEDFPVRSVTLVPPGFVNRLMGPDKEMLLRAHISGDPD
;
A
#
# COMPACT_ATOMS: atom_id res chain seq x y z
N MET A 1 -13.57 20.16 77.67
CA MET A 1 -13.42 20.65 76.27
C MET A 1 -12.15 20.07 75.67
N LYS A 2 -12.25 19.13 74.72
CA LYS A 2 -11.46 19.11 73.47
C LYS A 2 -11.89 17.95 72.55
N ALA A 3 -12.46 18.39 71.44
CA ALA A 3 -12.66 17.84 70.09
C ALA A 3 -12.35 16.35 69.78
N SER A 4 -13.34 15.70 69.17
CA SER A 4 -13.19 14.60 68.20
C SER A 4 -12.37 15.02 66.97
N PRO A 5 -11.54 14.13 66.42
CA PRO A 5 -11.16 14.14 65.01
C PRO A 5 -12.05 13.18 64.21
N GLY A 6 -12.40 13.60 62.99
CA GLY A 6 -13.43 13.02 62.15
C GLY A 6 -13.13 11.63 61.59
N SER A 7 -14.21 10.88 61.39
CA SER A 7 -14.28 9.63 60.66
C SER A 7 -14.13 9.90 59.17
N GLN A 8 -13.03 9.44 58.57
CA GLN A 8 -12.99 9.21 57.12
C GLN A 8 -13.87 7.99 56.79
N PRO A 9 -14.61 7.99 55.67
CA PRO A 9 -15.42 6.83 55.29
C PRO A 9 -14.48 5.70 54.87
N VAL A 10 -14.56 4.57 55.58
CA VAL A 10 -13.92 3.32 55.22
C VAL A 10 -14.51 2.86 53.87
N PRO A 11 -13.69 2.46 52.86
CA PRO A 11 -14.22 2.00 51.59
C PRO A 11 -15.09 0.76 51.83
N ALA A 12 -16.31 0.78 51.31
CA ALA A 12 -17.23 -0.34 51.41
C ALA A 12 -16.57 -1.59 50.83
N SER A 13 -16.49 -2.66 51.63
CA SER A 13 -16.06 -3.97 51.19
C SER A 13 -17.03 -4.46 50.11
N ILE A 14 -16.60 -4.46 48.85
CA ILE A 14 -17.40 -4.97 47.73
C ILE A 14 -17.43 -6.50 47.85
N GLU A 15 -18.62 -7.09 47.95
CA GLU A 15 -18.78 -8.54 47.95
C GLU A 15 -18.86 -9.08 46.52
N ALA A 16 -18.50 -10.35 46.32
CA ALA A 16 -18.54 -10.99 45.00
C ALA A 16 -19.93 -10.92 44.33
N LYS A 17 -21.00 -10.97 45.12
CA LYS A 17 -22.39 -10.84 44.64
C LYS A 17 -22.68 -9.47 44.01
N ASP A 18 -22.02 -8.42 44.52
CA ASP A 18 -22.20 -7.05 44.08
C ASP A 18 -21.50 -6.84 42.74
N VAL A 19 -20.30 -7.40 42.58
CA VAL A 19 -19.55 -7.42 41.30
C VAL A 19 -20.34 -8.16 40.23
N VAL A 20 -20.90 -9.33 40.56
CA VAL A 20 -21.70 -10.12 39.61
C VAL A 20 -22.96 -9.36 39.17
N SER A 21 -23.63 -8.68 40.09
CA SER A 21 -24.83 -7.90 39.77
C SER A 21 -24.48 -6.69 38.89
N PHE A 22 -23.40 -5.97 39.23
CA PHE A 22 -22.90 -4.85 38.44
C PHE A 22 -22.55 -5.24 37.00
N LEU A 23 -21.83 -6.34 36.79
CA LEU A 23 -21.46 -6.81 35.44
C LEU A 23 -22.66 -7.28 34.61
N ARG A 24 -23.73 -7.79 35.26
CA ARG A 24 -24.97 -8.13 34.55
C ARG A 24 -25.74 -6.90 34.09
N ASP A 25 -25.79 -5.88 34.94
CA ASP A 25 -26.49 -4.64 34.63
C ASP A 25 -25.70 -3.78 33.63
N ASN A 26 -24.40 -4.04 33.45
CA ASN A 26 -23.50 -3.29 32.56
C ASN A 26 -22.75 -4.23 31.59
N PRO A 27 -23.44 -4.81 30.58
CA PRO A 27 -22.83 -5.79 29.67
C PRO A 27 -21.73 -5.19 28.76
N GLY A 28 -21.69 -3.87 28.58
CA GLY A 28 -20.64 -3.18 27.81
C GLY A 28 -19.37 -2.86 28.59
N PHE A 29 -19.37 -3.03 29.92
CA PHE A 29 -18.31 -2.56 30.80
C PHE A 29 -16.91 -3.07 30.42
N LEU A 30 -16.80 -4.36 30.08
CA LEU A 30 -15.52 -4.96 29.68
C LEU A 30 -15.06 -4.54 28.27
N ASN A 31 -15.97 -4.06 27.42
CA ASN A 31 -15.60 -3.47 26.13
C ASN A 31 -15.05 -2.05 26.30
N GLU A 32 -15.56 -1.32 27.29
CA GLU A 32 -15.11 0.04 27.64
C GLU A 32 -13.78 0.04 28.41
N HIS A 33 -13.46 -1.08 29.07
CA HIS A 33 -12.23 -1.30 29.84
C HIS A 33 -11.47 -2.56 29.36
N PRO A 34 -10.92 -2.56 28.13
CA PRO A 34 -10.29 -3.73 27.52
C PRO A 34 -8.96 -4.13 28.17
N ASP A 35 -8.32 -3.20 28.87
CA ASP A 35 -7.10 -3.36 29.67
C ASP A 35 -7.28 -4.35 30.82
N LEU A 36 -8.43 -4.32 31.50
CA LEU A 36 -8.79 -5.26 32.57
C LEU A 36 -8.75 -6.72 32.10
N MET A 37 -8.98 -6.96 30.81
CA MET A 37 -8.97 -8.29 30.22
C MET A 37 -7.57 -8.93 30.17
N SER A 38 -6.51 -8.12 30.29
CA SER A 38 -5.12 -8.58 30.39
C SER A 38 -4.68 -8.82 31.84
N GLU A 39 -5.42 -8.27 32.82
CA GLU A 39 -5.09 -8.33 34.25
C GLU A 39 -5.83 -9.46 34.99
N LEU A 40 -6.99 -9.88 34.48
CA LEU A 40 -7.79 -10.96 35.06
C LEU A 40 -7.24 -12.34 34.66
N ASP A 41 -7.01 -13.22 35.64
CA ASP A 41 -6.62 -14.61 35.38
C ASP A 41 -7.86 -15.44 34.99
N PRO A 42 -7.95 -15.91 33.74
CA PRO A 42 -9.14 -16.62 33.27
C PRO A 42 -9.25 -18.01 33.92
N PRO A 43 -10.45 -18.45 34.33
CA PRO A 43 -10.64 -19.77 34.90
C PRO A 43 -10.26 -20.86 33.89
N THR A 44 -9.55 -21.89 34.37
CA THR A 44 -9.18 -23.06 33.56
C THR A 44 -10.46 -23.80 33.14
N ARG A 45 -10.69 -23.89 31.83
CA ARG A 45 -11.81 -24.54 31.14
C ARG A 45 -12.78 -25.35 32.03
N SER A 46 -13.97 -24.78 32.28
CA SER A 46 -15.16 -25.59 32.51
C SER A 46 -16.23 -25.14 31.52
N VAL A 47 -16.58 -26.02 30.59
CA VAL A 47 -17.52 -25.77 29.50
C VAL A 47 -18.94 -25.90 30.06
N GLY A 48 -19.57 -24.77 30.34
CA GLY A 48 -21.01 -24.66 30.63
C GLY A 48 -21.73 -23.94 29.50
N LYS A 49 -22.87 -24.49 29.04
CA LYS A 49 -23.70 -23.94 27.95
C LYS A 49 -24.00 -22.45 28.19
N GLY A 50 -23.49 -21.58 27.32
CA GLY A 50 -23.91 -20.18 27.20
C GLY A 50 -22.91 -19.11 27.63
N VAL A 51 -21.68 -19.46 28.00
CA VAL A 51 -20.64 -18.45 28.28
C VAL A 51 -19.71 -18.32 27.07
N SER A 52 -19.77 -17.16 26.41
CA SER A 52 -18.87 -16.82 25.30
C SER A 52 -17.42 -16.87 25.78
N ASP A 53 -16.64 -17.74 25.13
CA ASP A 53 -15.24 -18.00 25.44
C ASP A 53 -14.38 -16.78 25.03
N PHE A 54 -14.19 -15.86 25.97
CA PHE A 54 -13.37 -14.65 25.78
C PHE A 54 -11.94 -14.98 25.32
N GLN A 55 -11.37 -16.11 25.76
CA GLN A 55 -10.05 -16.57 25.28
C GLN A 55 -10.13 -16.94 23.80
N ASN A 56 -11.16 -17.67 23.38
CA ASN A 56 -11.34 -18.05 21.99
C ASN A 56 -11.61 -16.83 21.10
N ALA A 57 -12.35 -15.83 21.58
CA ALA A 57 -12.54 -14.56 20.89
C ALA A 57 -11.22 -13.77 20.73
N MET A 58 -10.40 -13.70 21.78
CA MET A 58 -9.09 -13.04 21.74
C MET A 58 -8.10 -13.77 20.84
N ILE A 59 -8.01 -15.11 20.94
CA ILE A 59 -7.16 -15.94 20.06
C ILE A 59 -7.59 -15.80 18.61
N ARG A 60 -8.89 -15.79 18.34
CA ARG A 60 -9.42 -15.56 16.98
C ARG A 60 -8.99 -14.18 16.48
N ARG A 61 -9.18 -13.13 17.27
CA ARG A 61 -8.75 -11.78 16.90
C ARG A 61 -7.23 -11.68 16.65
N LEU A 62 -6.41 -12.37 17.45
CA LEU A 62 -4.96 -12.43 17.22
C LEU A 62 -4.62 -13.15 15.92
N ARG A 63 -5.30 -14.27 15.63
CA ARG A 63 -5.12 -15.02 14.37
C ARG A 63 -5.51 -14.16 13.17
N ASP A 64 -6.67 -13.50 13.24
CA ASP A 64 -7.15 -12.61 12.19
C ASP A 64 -6.15 -11.47 11.93
N ARG A 65 -5.57 -10.90 12.99
CA ARG A 65 -4.54 -9.85 12.91
C ARG A 65 -3.23 -10.34 12.29
N ILE A 66 -2.82 -11.56 12.62
CA ILE A 66 -1.63 -12.21 12.04
C ILE A 66 -1.86 -12.47 10.56
N GLU A 67 -3.03 -12.98 10.19
CA GLU A 67 -3.42 -13.24 8.81
C GLU A 67 -3.42 -11.93 8.00
N GLU A 68 -4.11 -10.89 8.48
CA GLU A 68 -4.12 -9.55 7.88
C GLU A 68 -2.70 -9.00 7.67
N THR A 69 -1.84 -9.07 8.70
CA THR A 69 -0.45 -8.59 8.59
C THR A 69 0.36 -9.41 7.59
N THR A 70 0.15 -10.72 7.56
CA THR A 70 0.86 -11.62 6.64
C THR A 70 0.44 -11.36 5.20
N ASP A 71 -0.83 -11.07 4.96
CA ASP A 71 -1.35 -10.77 3.62
C ASP A 71 -0.82 -9.43 3.12
N VAL A 72 -0.81 -8.39 3.96
CA VAL A 72 -0.18 -7.10 3.63
C VAL A 72 1.31 -7.30 3.32
N ALA A 73 2.02 -8.11 4.12
CA ALA A 73 3.43 -8.38 3.87
C ALA A 73 3.66 -9.09 2.54
N ARG A 74 2.80 -10.03 2.16
CA ARG A 74 2.85 -10.72 0.85
C ARG A 74 2.63 -9.74 -0.29
N GLU A 75 1.59 -8.91 -0.21
CA GLU A 75 1.30 -7.89 -1.22
C GLU A 75 2.47 -6.92 -1.43
N LEU A 76 3.09 -6.48 -0.33
CA LEU A 76 4.28 -5.63 -0.39
C LEU A 76 5.49 -6.32 -1.01
N ILE A 77 5.71 -7.61 -0.70
CA ILE A 77 6.78 -8.40 -1.31
C ILE A 77 6.55 -8.55 -2.80
N ASP A 78 5.33 -8.86 -3.22
CA ASP A 78 4.99 -9.04 -4.62
C ASP A 78 5.14 -7.73 -5.39
N THR A 79 4.60 -6.63 -4.86
CA THR A 79 4.80 -5.28 -5.41
C THR A 79 6.29 -4.91 -5.48
N SER A 80 7.06 -5.22 -4.44
CA SER A 80 8.49 -4.96 -4.41
C SER A 80 9.23 -5.76 -5.48
N ARG A 81 8.85 -7.02 -5.72
CA ARG A 81 9.43 -7.87 -6.76
C ARG A 81 9.14 -7.34 -8.15
N GLU A 82 7.89 -6.93 -8.41
CA GLU A 82 7.49 -6.32 -9.68
C GLU A 82 8.26 -5.01 -9.95
N ASN A 83 8.42 -4.18 -8.93
CA ASN A 83 9.20 -2.95 -9.01
C ASN A 83 10.68 -3.22 -9.30
N LEU A 84 11.29 -4.18 -8.60
CA LEU A 84 12.69 -4.56 -8.84
C LEU A 84 12.90 -5.13 -10.25
N ASN A 85 11.96 -5.94 -10.74
CA ASN A 85 12.01 -6.46 -12.11
C ASN A 85 11.91 -5.33 -13.13
N SER A 86 10.97 -4.40 -12.93
CA SER A 86 10.81 -3.22 -13.78
C SER A 86 12.06 -2.35 -13.79
N GLN A 87 12.66 -2.11 -12.61
CA GLN A 87 13.89 -1.34 -12.49
C GLN A 87 15.08 -2.02 -13.17
N ALA A 88 15.21 -3.35 -13.05
CA ALA A 88 16.26 -4.11 -13.72
C ALA A 88 16.14 -4.00 -15.25
N ARG A 89 14.91 -4.15 -15.78
CA ARG A 89 14.62 -3.96 -17.21
C ARG A 89 14.93 -2.55 -17.70
N VAL A 90 14.52 -1.53 -16.94
CA VAL A 90 14.85 -0.12 -17.24
C VAL A 90 16.36 0.09 -17.26
N HIS A 91 17.09 -0.43 -16.28
CA HIS A 91 18.54 -0.31 -16.23
C HIS A 91 19.22 -0.96 -17.43
N GLU A 92 18.77 -2.17 -17.80
CA GLU A 92 19.24 -2.87 -18.99
C GLU A 92 18.98 -2.07 -20.28
N CYS A 93 17.78 -1.52 -20.45
CA CYS A 93 17.46 -0.63 -21.57
C CYS A 93 18.40 0.57 -21.62
N VAL A 94 18.62 1.26 -20.49
CA VAL A 94 19.50 2.43 -20.43
C VAL A 94 20.93 2.06 -20.84
N LEU A 95 21.46 0.95 -20.35
CA LEU A 95 22.81 0.50 -20.74
C LEU A 95 22.90 0.19 -22.24
N ARG A 96 21.87 -0.44 -22.83
CA ARG A 96 21.83 -0.71 -24.27
C ARG A 96 21.78 0.58 -25.09
N LEU A 97 20.96 1.53 -24.67
CA LEU A 97 20.85 2.84 -25.32
C LEU A 97 22.17 3.63 -25.25
N LEU A 98 22.86 3.60 -24.10
CA LEU A 98 24.18 4.23 -23.93
C LEU A 98 25.28 3.55 -24.75
N ALA A 99 25.13 2.27 -25.08
CA ALA A 99 26.07 1.52 -25.91
C ALA A 99 25.86 1.74 -27.42
N ALA A 100 24.84 2.50 -27.83
CA ALA A 100 24.61 2.83 -29.23
C ALA A 100 25.71 3.74 -29.78
N ASN A 101 26.31 3.38 -30.91
CA ASN A 101 27.42 4.12 -31.53
C ASN A 101 26.95 5.08 -32.62
N SER A 102 25.65 5.09 -32.94
CA SER A 102 25.05 6.00 -33.90
C SER A 102 23.60 6.29 -33.55
N PHE A 103 23.08 7.40 -34.06
CA PHE A 103 21.69 7.78 -33.89
C PHE A 103 20.73 6.76 -34.53
N GLU A 104 21.10 6.19 -35.69
CA GLU A 104 20.34 5.13 -36.35
C GLU A 104 20.28 3.85 -35.49
N GLN A 105 21.41 3.47 -34.86
CA GLN A 105 21.43 2.34 -33.94
C GLN A 105 20.56 2.61 -32.71
N LEU A 106 20.58 3.82 -32.16
CA LEU A 106 19.74 4.22 -31.05
C LEU A 106 18.24 4.07 -31.36
N ILE A 107 17.80 4.56 -32.53
CA ILE A 107 16.40 4.46 -32.96
C ILE A 107 15.98 3.00 -33.09
N ASN A 108 16.82 2.17 -33.71
CA ASN A 108 16.54 0.75 -33.85
C ASN A 108 16.39 0.08 -32.48
N LEU A 109 17.30 0.34 -31.53
CA LEU A 109 17.20 -0.18 -30.17
C LEU A 109 15.90 0.25 -29.47
N ILE A 110 15.48 1.50 -29.62
CA ILE A 110 14.23 2.00 -29.01
C ILE A 110 13.01 1.27 -29.57
N GLN A 111 12.99 1.00 -30.88
CA GLN A 111 11.83 0.42 -31.54
C GLN A 111 11.72 -1.09 -31.41
N THR A 112 12.85 -1.81 -31.35
CA THR A 112 12.86 -3.27 -31.26
C THR A 112 13.11 -3.74 -29.83
N ASP A 113 14.22 -3.31 -29.24
CA ASP A 113 14.76 -3.96 -28.05
C ASP A 113 14.11 -3.41 -26.78
N VAL A 114 13.90 -2.09 -26.71
CA VAL A 114 13.32 -1.44 -25.52
C VAL A 114 11.88 -1.91 -25.32
N ALA A 115 11.09 -2.03 -26.38
CA ALA A 115 9.72 -2.54 -26.30
C ALA A 115 9.69 -3.97 -25.71
N VAL A 116 10.59 -4.84 -26.18
CA VAL A 116 10.70 -6.23 -25.72
C VAL A 116 11.20 -6.31 -24.27
N VAL A 117 12.24 -5.57 -23.92
CA VAL A 117 12.82 -5.60 -22.57
C VAL A 117 11.87 -5.01 -21.53
N LEU A 118 11.16 -3.94 -21.86
CA LEU A 118 10.18 -3.31 -20.97
C LEU A 118 8.81 -4.00 -20.99
N ASP A 119 8.60 -4.98 -21.88
CA ASP A 119 7.31 -5.68 -22.04
C ASP A 119 6.16 -4.70 -22.36
N MET A 120 6.43 -3.79 -23.32
CA MET A 120 5.48 -2.78 -23.78
C MET A 120 4.93 -3.12 -25.17
N ASP A 121 3.64 -2.89 -25.37
CA ASP A 121 2.98 -3.16 -26.66
C ASP A 121 3.51 -2.26 -27.79
N VAL A 122 3.76 -0.98 -27.49
CA VAL A 122 4.19 0.02 -28.47
C VAL A 122 5.17 1.00 -27.83
N VAL A 123 6.29 1.22 -28.52
CA VAL A 123 7.24 2.30 -28.24
C VAL A 123 7.42 3.13 -29.50
N ALA A 124 7.24 4.44 -29.39
CA ALA A 124 7.41 5.38 -30.49
C ALA A 124 8.42 6.47 -30.09
N LEU A 125 9.26 6.86 -31.05
CA LEU A 125 10.16 7.98 -30.91
C LEU A 125 9.69 9.12 -31.82
N ALA A 126 9.47 10.28 -31.23
CA ALA A 126 9.12 11.49 -31.95
C ALA A 126 10.14 12.60 -31.68
N VAL A 127 10.46 13.39 -32.71
CA VAL A 127 11.40 14.51 -32.62
C VAL A 127 10.75 15.77 -33.18
N GLU A 128 10.91 16.88 -32.47
CA GLU A 128 10.47 18.19 -32.96
C GLU A 128 11.45 18.70 -34.02
N SER A 129 10.95 18.97 -35.22
CA SER A 129 11.74 19.59 -36.29
C SER A 129 10.86 20.46 -37.17
N GLU A 130 11.43 21.55 -37.70
CA GLU A 130 10.82 22.35 -38.76
C GLU A 130 11.09 21.76 -40.15
N ASN A 131 12.22 21.07 -40.34
CA ASN A 131 12.64 20.52 -41.61
C ASN A 131 12.68 18.99 -41.57
N ALA A 132 11.93 18.36 -42.47
CA ALA A 132 11.94 16.90 -42.61
C ALA A 132 13.26 16.33 -43.13
N GLU A 133 14.08 17.15 -43.77
CA GLU A 133 15.39 16.74 -44.28
C GLU A 133 16.47 16.62 -43.19
N ASP A 134 16.23 17.19 -42.00
CA ASP A 134 17.17 17.12 -40.87
C ASP A 134 17.30 15.69 -40.30
N PHE A 135 16.32 14.83 -40.58
CA PHE A 135 16.27 13.46 -40.12
C PHE A 135 16.06 12.49 -41.29
N PRO A 136 17.13 11.92 -41.86
CA PRO A 136 17.02 10.96 -42.97
C PRO A 136 16.43 9.60 -42.55
N VAL A 137 16.22 9.39 -41.24
CA VAL A 137 15.73 8.12 -40.69
C VAL A 137 14.21 8.11 -40.67
N ARG A 138 13.60 7.37 -41.60
CA ARG A 138 12.14 7.26 -41.76
C ARG A 138 11.40 6.66 -40.55
N SER A 139 12.14 6.05 -39.63
CA SER A 139 11.58 5.40 -38.45
C SER A 139 11.19 6.37 -37.34
N VAL A 140 11.62 7.65 -37.40
CA VAL A 140 11.27 8.65 -36.38
C VAL A 140 10.06 9.46 -36.83
N THR A 141 9.10 9.66 -35.91
CA THR A 141 7.96 10.54 -36.17
C THR A 141 8.39 11.99 -36.00
N LEU A 142 8.28 12.79 -37.05
CA LEU A 142 8.54 14.22 -36.96
C LEU A 142 7.27 14.95 -36.54
N VAL A 143 7.40 15.78 -35.51
CA VAL A 143 6.32 16.60 -34.97
C VAL A 143 6.68 18.08 -35.07
N PRO A 144 5.69 18.98 -35.23
CA PRO A 144 5.97 20.40 -35.34
C PRO A 144 6.53 20.95 -34.02
N PRO A 145 7.35 22.01 -34.05
CA PRO A 145 7.89 22.62 -32.84
C PRO A 145 6.82 22.96 -31.80
N GLY A 146 7.15 22.72 -30.53
CA GLY A 146 6.27 22.92 -29.38
C GLY A 146 5.12 21.91 -29.25
N PHE A 147 5.09 20.85 -30.06
CA PHE A 147 4.13 19.76 -29.92
C PHE A 147 4.26 19.05 -28.57
N VAL A 148 5.48 18.78 -28.13
CA VAL A 148 5.78 18.13 -26.85
C VAL A 148 5.25 18.97 -25.69
N ASN A 149 5.48 20.29 -25.70
CA ASN A 149 4.95 21.20 -24.68
C ASN A 149 3.42 21.27 -24.69
N ARG A 150 2.79 21.23 -25.87
CA ARG A 150 1.32 21.17 -25.98
C ARG A 150 0.75 19.84 -25.47
N LEU A 151 1.46 18.74 -25.70
CA LEU A 151 1.05 17.40 -25.31
C LEU A 151 1.25 17.16 -23.81
N MET A 152 2.40 17.55 -23.25
CA MET A 152 2.80 17.26 -21.87
C MET A 152 2.43 18.38 -20.89
N GLY A 153 2.41 19.63 -21.37
CA GLY A 153 2.43 20.84 -20.55
C GLY A 153 3.85 21.39 -20.38
N PRO A 154 4.01 22.67 -20.01
CA PRO A 154 5.31 23.28 -19.81
C PRO A 154 6.10 22.59 -18.68
N ASP A 155 7.40 22.45 -18.86
CA ASP A 155 8.38 21.95 -17.88
C ASP A 155 8.11 20.54 -17.32
N LYS A 156 7.41 19.68 -18.07
CA LYS A 156 7.25 18.26 -17.72
C LYS A 156 8.16 17.37 -18.54
N GLU A 157 9.01 16.62 -17.84
CA GLU A 157 9.88 15.60 -18.45
C GLU A 157 9.16 14.25 -18.65
N MET A 158 8.10 14.00 -17.88
CA MET A 158 7.34 12.75 -17.92
C MET A 158 5.85 13.02 -17.72
N LEU A 159 5.02 12.37 -18.54
CA LEU A 159 3.57 12.35 -18.39
C LEU A 159 3.06 10.91 -18.43
N LEU A 160 2.47 10.46 -17.32
CA LEU A 160 1.75 9.18 -17.24
C LEU A 160 0.26 9.45 -17.38
N ARG A 161 -0.40 8.78 -18.33
CA ARG A 161 -1.85 8.90 -18.56
C ARG A 161 -2.49 7.53 -18.47
N ALA A 162 -3.48 7.39 -17.61
CA ALA A 162 -4.37 6.23 -17.61
C ALA A 162 -5.60 6.51 -18.50
N HIS A 163 -6.21 5.46 -19.04
CA HIS A 163 -7.47 5.55 -19.80
C HIS A 163 -7.43 6.51 -21.00
N ILE A 164 -6.34 6.50 -21.77
CA ILE A 164 -6.29 7.24 -23.03
C ILE A 164 -7.22 6.58 -24.05
N SER A 165 -8.07 7.39 -24.68
CA SER A 165 -8.78 6.96 -25.89
C SER A 165 -7.84 7.18 -27.06
N GLY A 166 -7.59 6.13 -27.84
CA GLY A 166 -6.89 6.28 -29.13
C GLY A 166 -7.69 7.19 -30.06
N ASP A 167 -7.02 7.87 -30.97
CA ASP A 167 -7.69 8.61 -32.04
C ASP A 167 -8.54 7.61 -32.84
N PRO A 168 -9.86 7.83 -33.00
CA PRO A 168 -10.63 7.02 -33.94
C PRO A 168 -10.17 7.38 -35.34
N ASP A 169 -9.64 6.39 -36.07
CA ASP A 169 -9.11 6.51 -37.45
C ASP A 169 -9.89 7.47 -38.38
#